data_AF-A0AAV0J0I1-F1
#
_entry.id   AF-A0AAV0J0I1-F1
#
_cell.length_a   1.000
_cell.length_b   1.000
_cell.length_c   1.000
_cell.angle_alpha   90.00
_cell.angle_beta   90.00
_cell.angle_gamma   90.00
#
_symmetry.space_group_name_H-M   'P 1'
#
loop_
_entity.id
_entity.type
_entity.pdbx_description
1 polymer ?
#
loop_
_entity_poly.entity_id
_entity_poly.type
_entity_poly.pdbx_seq_one_letter_code
_entity_poly.pdbx_strand_id
1 'polypeptide(L)'
;MTWDFDLKITGLLPKCTFQHLKQIQAFLITTSLAQNIPIFSKFLRRSTEFGTMGYSDVIFSQLGDHFLNETILWNVMIRGYAFNGPVENALLLFDEMLQRGVKPHNYTYPYVISSCCEYGWYREAEIVHCQIVKSGFESNPSVANSLFNMYLKMPACYAKAGEVANARELFDSMPERNVISWTSMIGVYADAGDLETARQVFDEMPHRNVVSWNSMISCYIHHSKFEETLSLFLQMQSEGLLPDGYTFVSALLACSKLGDLEFGRYVHCLIRDWSQLRVMVGTALVEMYAQCGDVNRSFSIFTKIGNKDVFCWNVMIRSLAIHGRAEDAIKLFWSMQKAGTKPNDYSFTSTLFACSLGGLLEEGRRIFASMARDYQVRPKIEHYGCMVDLLCRNGQVEEAQVLVRNMPYEPDTAILGALLAGCKVRGDVKSAETVGKRAMESTAEESGVYALLSSIHADAGQWPEVQEAREKMDEMKIHKTTGISNYHAEAC
;
A
#
# COMPACT_ATOMS: atom_id res chain seq x y z
N MET A 1 47.89 33.67 -1.64
CA MET A 1 47.28 33.78 -2.98
C MET A 1 46.45 32.55 -3.35
N THR A 2 46.81 31.34 -2.91
CA THR A 2 46.09 30.08 -3.16
C THR A 2 44.74 29.96 -2.43
N TRP A 3 44.64 30.39 -1.17
CA TRP A 3 43.39 30.32 -0.38
C TRP A 3 42.23 31.17 -0.95
N ASP A 4 42.51 32.36 -1.46
CA ASP A 4 41.51 33.26 -2.06
C ASP A 4 41.01 32.73 -3.43
N PHE A 5 41.86 31.96 -4.11
CA PHE A 5 41.54 31.32 -5.39
C PHE A 5 40.65 30.08 -5.20
N ASP A 6 40.92 29.25 -4.19
CA ASP A 6 40.08 28.10 -3.82
C ASP A 6 38.66 28.50 -3.43
N LEU A 7 38.51 29.59 -2.67
CA LEU A 7 37.20 30.13 -2.28
C LEU A 7 36.41 30.66 -3.48
N LYS A 8 37.08 31.36 -4.40
CA LYS A 8 36.48 31.89 -5.63
C LYS A 8 36.00 30.78 -6.58
N ILE A 9 36.82 29.75 -6.82
CA ILE A 9 36.41 28.59 -7.64
C ILE A 9 35.25 27.84 -6.97
N THR A 10 35.33 27.61 -5.66
CA THR A 10 34.27 26.90 -4.92
C THR A 10 32.93 27.66 -4.96
N GLY A 11 32.95 29.00 -4.98
CA GLY A 11 31.75 29.82 -5.12
C GLY A 11 31.19 29.93 -6.55
N LEU A 12 32.03 29.70 -7.57
CA LEU A 12 31.64 29.81 -8.98
C LEU A 12 31.10 28.49 -9.57
N LEU A 13 31.68 27.34 -9.19
CA LEU A 13 31.29 26.02 -9.71
C LEU A 13 29.78 25.70 -9.63
N PRO A 14 29.06 26.02 -8.53
CA PRO A 14 27.61 25.78 -8.46
C PRO A 14 26.79 26.61 -9.47
N LYS A 15 27.32 27.72 -9.98
CA LYS A 15 26.66 28.63 -10.93
C LYS A 15 27.07 28.39 -12.39
N CYS A 16 28.00 27.46 -12.62
CA CYS A 16 28.48 27.15 -13.97
C CYS A 16 27.41 26.42 -14.79
N THR A 17 27.41 26.67 -16.11
CA THR A 17 26.68 25.87 -17.11
C THR A 17 27.60 24.78 -17.66
N PHE A 18 27.04 23.83 -18.40
CA PHE A 18 27.85 22.78 -19.04
C PHE A 18 28.92 23.34 -20.00
N GLN A 19 28.66 24.47 -20.67
CA GLN A 19 29.66 25.13 -21.52
C GLN A 19 30.80 25.76 -20.70
N HIS A 20 30.49 26.39 -19.57
CA HIS A 20 31.50 26.90 -18.65
C HIS A 20 32.37 25.77 -18.09
N LEU A 21 31.80 24.58 -17.85
CA LEU A 21 32.53 23.41 -17.35
C LEU A 21 33.65 22.94 -18.31
N LYS A 22 33.38 22.92 -19.63
CA LYS A 22 34.39 22.59 -20.65
C LYS A 22 35.51 23.62 -20.71
N GLN A 23 35.18 24.91 -20.56
CA GLN A 23 36.17 25.99 -20.49
C GLN A 23 37.04 25.87 -19.23
N ILE A 24 36.43 25.52 -18.09
CA ILE A 24 37.13 25.27 -16.83
C ILE A 24 38.06 24.04 -16.96
N GLN A 25 37.63 22.96 -17.64
CA GLN A 25 38.50 21.81 -17.90
C GLN A 25 39.76 22.22 -18.69
N ALA A 26 39.58 22.94 -19.80
CA ALA A 26 40.69 23.41 -20.63
C ALA A 26 41.64 24.34 -19.84
N PHE A 27 41.08 25.18 -18.97
CA PHE A 27 41.85 26.03 -18.07
C PHE A 27 42.63 25.23 -17.01
N LEU A 28 42.02 24.22 -16.38
CA LEU A 28 42.67 23.35 -15.39
C LEU A 28 43.85 22.56 -15.98
N ILE A 29 43.72 22.14 -17.24
CA ILE A 29 44.79 21.45 -17.98
C ILE A 29 45.94 22.41 -18.31
N THR A 30 45.64 23.59 -18.84
CA THR A 30 46.66 24.55 -19.28
C THR A 30 47.41 25.23 -18.11
N THR A 31 46.81 25.31 -16.93
CA THR A 31 47.39 25.95 -15.74
C THR A 31 48.04 24.97 -14.76
N SER A 32 48.16 23.69 -15.12
CA SER A 32 48.64 22.58 -14.27
C SER A 32 47.91 22.40 -12.91
N LEU A 33 46.81 23.14 -12.68
CA LEU A 33 45.96 23.03 -11.51
C LEU A 33 45.18 21.70 -11.44
N ALA A 34 45.14 20.93 -12.53
CA ALA A 34 44.65 19.55 -12.53
C ALA A 34 45.34 18.66 -11.48
N GLN A 35 46.57 19.01 -11.05
CA GLN A 35 47.32 18.33 -9.98
C GLN A 35 46.81 18.59 -8.56
N ASN A 36 45.90 19.55 -8.37
CA ASN A 36 45.30 19.84 -7.07
C ASN A 36 44.02 19.02 -6.85
N ILE A 37 44.14 17.92 -6.10
CA ILE A 37 43.07 16.95 -5.83
C ILE A 37 41.81 17.60 -5.21
N PRO A 38 41.88 18.49 -4.20
CA PRO A 38 40.72 19.23 -3.69
C PRO A 38 39.96 20.06 -4.73
N ILE A 39 40.65 20.79 -5.60
CA ILE A 39 40.01 21.59 -6.66
C ILE A 39 39.39 20.66 -7.71
N PHE A 40 40.14 19.64 -8.10
CA PHE A 40 39.73 18.70 -9.13
C PHE A 40 38.53 17.84 -8.69
N SER A 41 38.48 17.38 -7.44
CA SER A 41 37.33 16.63 -6.90
C SER A 41 36.04 17.46 -6.89
N LYS A 42 36.11 18.76 -6.61
CA LYS A 42 34.96 19.67 -6.70
C LYS A 42 34.51 19.90 -8.15
N PHE A 43 35.48 20.04 -9.06
CA PHE A 43 35.20 20.14 -10.50
C PHE A 43 34.52 18.87 -11.02
N LEU A 44 35.08 17.69 -10.72
CA LEU A 44 34.53 16.39 -11.09
C LEU A 44 33.13 16.19 -10.48
N ARG A 45 32.93 16.58 -9.21
CA ARG A 45 31.60 16.53 -8.60
C ARG A 45 30.59 17.35 -9.40
N ARG A 46 30.97 18.56 -9.79
CA ARG A 46 30.09 19.41 -10.60
C ARG A 46 29.84 18.82 -11.99
N SER A 47 30.79 18.09 -12.58
CA SER A 47 30.56 17.41 -13.86
C SER A 47 29.55 16.27 -13.75
N THR A 48 29.53 15.53 -12.63
CA THR A 48 28.55 14.46 -12.39
C THR A 48 27.12 14.95 -12.24
N GLU A 49 26.91 16.24 -11.96
CA GLU A 49 25.58 16.86 -11.81
C GLU A 49 24.96 17.28 -13.16
N PHE A 50 25.66 17.11 -14.29
CA PHE A 50 25.17 17.48 -15.62
C PHE A 50 24.92 16.27 -16.53
N GLY A 51 23.66 16.11 -16.96
CA GLY A 51 23.29 15.20 -18.05
C GLY A 51 23.57 13.72 -17.75
N THR A 52 24.03 12.97 -18.75
CA THR A 52 24.50 11.59 -18.61
C THR A 52 25.96 11.57 -18.16
N MET A 53 26.31 10.64 -17.26
CA MET A 53 27.65 10.49 -16.64
C MET A 53 28.83 10.43 -17.63
N GLY A 54 28.58 10.24 -18.93
CA GLY A 54 29.61 10.08 -19.96
C GLY A 54 30.68 11.17 -20.03
N TYR A 55 30.35 12.45 -19.77
CA TYR A 55 31.40 13.49 -19.73
C TYR A 55 32.33 13.33 -18.52
N SER A 56 31.77 12.91 -17.37
CA SER A 56 32.54 12.63 -16.17
C SER A 56 33.41 11.38 -16.34
N ASP A 57 32.96 10.37 -17.07
CA ASP A 57 33.75 9.17 -17.39
C ASP A 57 34.96 9.50 -18.27
N VAL A 58 34.79 10.37 -19.28
CA VAL A 58 35.91 10.83 -20.10
C VAL A 58 36.93 11.58 -19.26
N ILE A 59 36.48 12.45 -18.35
CA ILE A 59 37.39 13.16 -17.42
C ILE A 59 38.11 12.16 -16.51
N PHE A 60 37.39 11.18 -15.96
CA PHE A 60 37.93 10.22 -15.01
C PHE A 60 38.94 9.25 -15.66
N SER A 61 38.65 8.77 -16.86
CA SER A 61 39.55 7.88 -17.63
C SER A 61 40.82 8.56 -18.14
N GLN A 62 40.80 9.89 -18.28
CA GLN A 62 41.96 10.69 -18.66
C GLN A 62 42.91 10.99 -17.48
N LEU A 63 42.56 10.56 -16.26
CA LEU A 63 43.41 10.70 -15.09
C LEU A 63 44.58 9.72 -15.14
N GLY A 64 45.79 10.21 -14.86
CA GLY A 64 46.97 9.36 -14.70
C GLY A 64 46.95 8.57 -13.39
N ASP A 65 47.75 7.50 -13.30
CA ASP A 65 47.81 6.55 -12.17
C ASP A 65 47.99 7.21 -10.79
N HIS A 66 48.64 8.39 -10.73
CA HIS A 66 48.79 9.14 -9.48
C HIS A 66 47.44 9.54 -8.86
N PHE A 67 46.45 9.94 -9.67
CA PHE A 67 45.14 10.37 -9.18
C PHE A 67 44.20 9.20 -8.91
N LEU A 68 44.44 8.06 -9.56
CA LEU A 68 43.63 6.85 -9.38
C LEU A 68 43.90 6.15 -8.04
N ASN A 69 44.92 6.57 -7.27
CA ASN A 69 45.13 6.15 -5.89
C ASN A 69 44.35 6.98 -4.85
N GLU A 70 43.71 8.07 -5.28
CA GLU A 70 43.02 9.01 -4.38
C GLU A 70 41.55 8.61 -4.17
N THR A 71 41.22 8.13 -2.98
CA THR A 71 39.86 7.68 -2.60
C THR A 71 38.78 8.73 -2.90
N ILE A 72 39.07 10.02 -2.71
CA ILE A 72 38.12 11.13 -2.90
C ILE A 72 37.51 11.13 -4.31
N LEU A 73 38.31 10.87 -5.35
CA LEU A 73 37.85 10.94 -6.74
C LEU A 73 36.92 9.77 -7.09
N TRP A 74 37.24 8.57 -6.58
CA TRP A 74 36.38 7.39 -6.70
C TRP A 74 35.01 7.63 -6.04
N ASN A 75 34.98 8.21 -4.84
CA ASN A 75 33.72 8.51 -4.16
C ASN A 75 32.84 9.50 -4.92
N VAL A 76 33.46 10.48 -5.57
CA VAL A 76 32.74 11.46 -6.39
C VAL A 76 32.07 10.75 -7.57
N MET A 77 32.76 9.82 -8.23
CA MET A 77 32.20 9.04 -9.33
C MET A 77 31.11 8.08 -8.88
N ILE A 78 31.36 7.29 -7.82
CA ILE A 78 30.39 6.35 -7.24
C ILE A 78 29.11 7.10 -6.83
N ARG A 79 29.25 8.25 -6.16
CA ARG A 79 28.12 9.11 -5.82
C ARG A 79 27.41 9.65 -7.06
N GLY A 80 28.16 10.09 -8.07
CA GLY A 80 27.60 10.59 -9.32
C GLY A 80 26.71 9.55 -10.00
N TYR A 81 27.17 8.30 -10.05
CA TYR A 81 26.38 7.18 -10.57
C TYR A 81 25.17 6.85 -9.72
N ALA A 82 25.29 6.90 -8.39
CA ALA A 82 24.17 6.63 -7.48
C ALA A 82 22.99 7.61 -7.65
N PHE A 83 23.23 8.87 -8.05
CA PHE A 83 22.15 9.87 -8.16
C PHE A 83 21.79 10.28 -9.58
N ASN A 84 22.74 10.28 -10.51
CA ASN A 84 22.60 10.93 -11.81
C ASN A 84 22.87 9.98 -13.00
N GLY A 85 23.28 8.74 -12.76
CA GLY A 85 23.65 7.78 -13.81
C GLY A 85 23.01 6.40 -13.63
N PRO A 86 23.34 5.43 -14.49
CA PRO A 86 22.98 4.04 -14.29
C PRO A 86 23.56 3.53 -12.97
N VAL A 87 22.69 3.13 -12.05
CA VAL A 87 23.03 2.73 -10.68
C VAL A 87 23.99 1.52 -10.65
N GLU A 88 23.89 0.65 -11.64
CA GLU A 88 24.77 -0.52 -11.86
C GLU A 88 26.27 -0.17 -11.93
N ASN A 89 26.61 0.96 -12.54
CA ASN A 89 28.01 1.39 -12.70
C ASN A 89 28.65 1.84 -11.38
N ALA A 90 27.85 2.19 -10.36
CA ALA A 90 28.38 2.53 -9.05
C ALA A 90 29.09 1.34 -8.39
N LEU A 91 28.56 0.13 -8.56
CA LEU A 91 29.18 -1.11 -8.06
C LEU A 91 30.38 -1.54 -8.91
N LEU A 92 30.31 -1.41 -10.23
CA LEU A 92 31.45 -1.70 -11.10
C LEU A 92 32.66 -0.82 -10.75
N LEU A 93 32.45 0.47 -10.50
CA LEU A 93 33.50 1.37 -10.03
C LEU A 93 34.01 1.02 -8.63
N PHE A 94 33.13 0.55 -7.75
CA PHE A 94 33.52 0.08 -6.43
C PHE A 94 34.41 -1.16 -6.51
N ASP A 95 34.08 -2.12 -7.37
CA ASP A 95 34.90 -3.31 -7.61
C ASP A 95 36.26 -2.94 -8.23
N GLU A 96 36.29 -2.02 -9.20
CA GLU A 96 37.55 -1.53 -9.78
C GLU A 96 38.44 -0.83 -8.74
N MET A 97 37.83 -0.01 -7.87
CA MET A 97 38.52 0.65 -6.76
C MET A 97 39.21 -0.37 -5.84
N LEU A 98 38.51 -1.47 -5.50
CA LEU A 98 39.04 -2.55 -4.69
C LEU A 98 40.15 -3.34 -5.39
N GLN A 99 40.00 -3.65 -6.68
CA GLN A 99 41.02 -4.35 -7.48
C GLN A 99 42.32 -3.56 -7.57
N ARG A 100 42.24 -2.23 -7.60
CA ARG A 100 43.41 -1.32 -7.58
C ARG A 100 44.03 -1.16 -6.18
N GLY A 101 43.44 -1.76 -5.15
CA GLY A 101 43.92 -1.66 -3.76
C GLY A 101 43.59 -0.34 -3.07
N VAL A 102 42.72 0.49 -3.65
CA VAL A 102 42.27 1.74 -3.02
C VAL A 102 41.24 1.41 -1.95
N LYS A 103 41.51 1.82 -0.71
CA LYS A 103 40.64 1.48 0.44
C LYS A 103 39.38 2.35 0.46
N PRO A 104 38.17 1.75 0.51
CA PRO A 104 36.95 2.49 0.78
C PRO A 104 36.95 3.08 2.19
N HIS A 105 36.11 4.09 2.38
CA HIS A 105 35.93 4.75 3.67
C HIS A 105 34.44 5.02 3.96
N ASN A 106 34.13 5.65 5.08
CA ASN A 106 32.77 5.95 5.53
C ASN A 106 31.89 6.77 4.54
N TYR A 107 32.47 7.54 3.60
CA TYR A 107 31.66 8.21 2.55
C TYR A 107 31.48 7.38 1.28
N THR A 108 32.13 6.22 1.12
CA THR A 108 31.99 5.34 -0.06
C THR A 108 30.78 4.44 0.12
N TYR A 109 30.76 3.74 1.26
CA TYR A 109 29.80 2.69 1.56
C TYR A 109 28.32 3.11 1.49
N PRO A 110 27.89 4.28 1.99
CA PRO A 110 26.50 4.68 1.93
C PRO A 110 25.93 4.73 0.51
N TYR A 111 26.72 5.21 -0.45
CA TYR A 111 26.30 5.32 -1.85
C TYR A 111 26.24 3.94 -2.52
N VAL A 112 27.25 3.10 -2.30
CA VAL A 112 27.28 1.73 -2.82
C VAL A 112 26.09 0.92 -2.30
N ILE A 113 25.82 0.98 -0.99
CA ILE A 113 24.67 0.29 -0.39
C ILE A 113 23.35 0.81 -0.96
N SER A 114 23.17 2.14 -1.09
CA SER A 114 21.95 2.72 -1.68
C SER A 114 21.74 2.21 -3.10
N SER A 115 22.80 2.20 -3.91
CA SER A 115 22.78 1.68 -5.27
C SER A 115 22.41 0.19 -5.33
N CYS A 116 22.94 -0.63 -4.42
CA CYS A 116 22.55 -2.05 -4.31
C CYS A 116 21.05 -2.18 -4.01
N CYS A 117 20.52 -1.38 -3.09
CA CYS A 117 19.11 -1.42 -2.69
C CYS A 117 18.17 -1.00 -3.83
N GLU A 118 18.53 0.04 -4.57
CA GLU A 118 17.72 0.55 -5.69
C GLU A 118 17.67 -0.45 -6.86
N TYR A 119 18.77 -1.15 -7.12
CA TYR A 119 18.85 -2.15 -8.18
C TYR A 119 18.33 -3.54 -7.74
N GLY A 120 18.25 -3.79 -6.43
CA GLY A 120 17.84 -5.08 -5.85
C GLY A 120 18.96 -6.12 -5.72
N TRP A 121 20.22 -5.70 -5.73
CA TRP A 121 21.41 -6.53 -5.57
C TRP A 121 21.74 -6.78 -4.10
N TYR A 122 20.85 -7.48 -3.41
CA TYR A 122 20.93 -7.68 -1.97
C TYR A 122 22.09 -8.60 -1.54
N ARG A 123 22.52 -9.54 -2.39
CA ARG A 123 23.66 -10.43 -2.09
C ARG A 123 24.98 -9.68 -2.12
N GLU A 124 25.14 -8.80 -3.11
CA GLU A 124 26.27 -7.91 -3.26
C GLU A 124 26.32 -6.92 -2.09
N ALA A 125 25.16 -6.42 -1.65
CA ALA A 125 25.05 -5.57 -0.49
C ALA A 125 25.51 -6.26 0.82
N GLU A 126 25.23 -7.55 1.02
CA GLU A 126 25.74 -8.34 2.15
C GLU A 126 27.27 -8.50 2.11
N ILE A 127 27.86 -8.66 0.92
CA ILE A 127 29.33 -8.70 0.75
C ILE A 127 29.94 -7.36 1.13
N VAL A 128 29.31 -6.26 0.70
CA VAL A 128 29.72 -4.90 1.07
C VAL A 128 29.60 -4.69 2.59
N HIS A 129 28.55 -5.21 3.23
CA HIS A 129 28.42 -5.21 4.69
C HIS A 129 29.58 -5.94 5.37
N CYS A 130 29.95 -7.15 4.91
CA CYS A 130 31.11 -7.87 5.43
C CYS A 130 32.41 -7.06 5.31
N GLN A 131 32.57 -6.29 4.23
CA GLN A 131 33.73 -5.42 4.06
C GLN A 131 33.70 -4.22 5.01
N ILE A 132 32.53 -3.63 5.28
CA ILE A 132 32.37 -2.53 6.22
C ILE A 132 32.82 -2.94 7.62
N VAL A 133 32.38 -4.11 8.08
CA VAL A 133 32.78 -4.68 9.38
C VAL A 133 34.28 -4.93 9.42
N LYS A 134 34.86 -5.49 8.36
CA LYS A 134 36.33 -5.69 8.27
C LYS A 134 37.11 -4.38 8.28
N SER A 135 36.53 -3.29 7.77
CA SER A 135 37.13 -1.97 7.72
C SER A 135 36.89 -1.13 8.98
N GLY A 136 36.03 -1.57 9.91
CA GLY A 136 35.75 -0.87 11.16
C GLY A 136 34.86 0.38 11.02
N PHE A 137 34.02 0.43 9.98
CA PHE A 137 33.12 1.57 9.73
C PHE A 137 31.66 1.32 10.10
N GLU A 138 31.34 0.17 10.70
CA GLU A 138 29.98 -0.25 11.06
C GLU A 138 29.32 0.71 12.05
N SER A 139 30.06 1.28 13.00
CA SER A 139 29.52 2.25 13.96
C SER A 139 29.42 3.68 13.41
N ASN A 140 29.88 3.94 12.18
CA ASN A 140 29.78 5.27 11.60
C ASN A 140 28.30 5.61 11.31
N PRO A 141 27.75 6.76 11.75
CA PRO A 141 26.32 7.04 11.66
C PRO A 141 25.74 6.92 10.25
N SER A 142 26.46 7.44 9.25
CA SER A 142 26.03 7.40 7.85
C SER A 142 26.03 5.98 7.28
N VAL A 143 27.03 5.18 7.65
CA VAL A 143 27.18 3.80 7.18
C VAL A 143 26.15 2.89 7.87
N ALA A 144 26.01 3.02 9.19
CA ALA A 144 25.02 2.30 9.98
C ALA A 144 23.59 2.56 9.48
N ASN A 145 23.24 3.82 9.20
CA ASN A 145 21.93 4.18 8.64
C ASN A 145 21.71 3.57 7.24
N SER A 146 22.74 3.51 6.39
CA SER A 146 22.64 2.86 5.08
C SER A 146 22.47 1.35 5.19
N LEU A 147 23.25 0.69 6.05
CA LEU A 147 23.11 -0.74 6.34
C LEU A 147 21.74 -1.08 6.92
N PHE A 148 21.28 -0.28 7.87
CA PHE A 148 19.94 -0.36 8.43
C PHE A 148 18.86 -0.32 7.33
N ASN A 149 18.88 0.72 6.48
CA ASN A 149 17.91 0.83 5.37
C ASN A 149 18.01 -0.31 4.35
N MET A 150 19.20 -0.88 4.15
CA MET A 150 19.40 -2.04 3.27
C MET A 150 18.69 -3.27 3.80
N TYR A 151 18.88 -3.62 5.07
CA TYR A 151 18.20 -4.76 5.69
C TYR A 151 16.69 -4.57 5.75
N LEU A 152 16.21 -3.36 6.00
CA LEU A 152 14.77 -3.06 5.99
C LEU A 152 14.11 -3.26 4.62
N LYS A 153 14.81 -2.94 3.52
CA LYS A 153 14.25 -3.01 2.16
C LYS A 153 14.39 -4.39 1.51
N MET A 154 15.13 -5.31 2.12
CA MET A 154 15.43 -6.61 1.56
C MET A 154 14.13 -7.46 1.42
N PRO A 155 13.77 -7.91 0.20
CA PRO A 155 12.59 -8.72 0.00
C PRO A 155 12.69 -10.08 0.70
N ALA A 156 11.54 -10.62 1.11
CA ALA A 156 11.45 -11.91 1.80
C ALA A 156 12.12 -13.10 1.06
N CYS A 157 12.26 -13.05 -0.27
CA CYS A 157 12.93 -14.09 -1.05
C CYS A 157 14.47 -14.09 -0.94
N TYR A 158 15.05 -12.97 -0.51
CA TYR A 158 16.49 -12.85 -0.20
C TYR A 158 16.74 -12.91 1.31
N ALA A 159 15.74 -12.54 2.12
CA ALA A 159 15.82 -12.54 3.57
C ALA A 159 15.97 -13.95 4.14
N LYS A 160 16.96 -14.16 5.03
CA LYS A 160 17.01 -15.34 5.89
C LYS A 160 16.13 -15.11 7.12
N ALA A 161 15.73 -16.18 7.81
CA ALA A 161 15.13 -16.09 9.12
C ALA A 161 16.14 -15.45 10.09
N GLY A 162 16.06 -14.13 10.28
CA GLY A 162 17.05 -13.36 11.03
C GLY A 162 17.21 -11.89 10.60
N GLU A 163 16.65 -11.44 9.47
CA GLU A 163 16.87 -10.05 9.02
C GLU A 163 16.27 -8.98 9.93
N VAL A 164 15.13 -9.26 10.57
CA VAL A 164 14.59 -8.37 11.61
C VAL A 164 15.56 -8.26 12.79
N ALA A 165 16.26 -9.35 13.12
CA ALA A 165 17.29 -9.37 14.15
C ALA A 165 18.55 -8.59 13.71
N ASN A 166 19.00 -8.74 12.46
CA ASN A 166 20.13 -7.95 11.91
C ASN A 166 19.80 -6.45 11.87
N ALA A 167 18.60 -6.09 11.39
CA ALA A 167 18.12 -4.71 11.39
C ALA A 167 18.02 -4.16 12.81
N ARG A 168 17.55 -4.96 13.78
CA ARG A 168 17.50 -4.60 15.20
C ARG A 168 18.89 -4.40 15.80
N GLU A 169 19.83 -5.31 15.54
CA GLU A 169 21.22 -5.19 16.04
C GLU A 169 21.88 -3.93 15.50
N LEU A 170 21.75 -3.66 14.19
CA LEU A 170 22.27 -2.43 13.60
C LEU A 170 21.61 -1.20 14.19
N PHE A 171 20.28 -1.22 14.34
CA PHE A 171 19.53 -0.16 14.99
C PHE A 171 20.03 0.10 16.42
N ASP A 172 20.26 -0.95 17.22
CA ASP A 172 20.77 -0.86 18.58
C ASP A 172 22.23 -0.37 18.63
N SER A 173 23.02 -0.62 17.58
CA SER A 173 24.39 -0.12 17.45
C SER A 173 24.50 1.36 17.02
N MET A 174 23.43 1.95 16.47
CA MET A 174 23.46 3.32 15.97
C MET A 174 23.63 4.33 17.11
N PRO A 175 24.63 5.24 17.04
CA PRO A 175 24.84 6.24 18.10
C PRO A 175 23.74 7.32 18.14
N GLU A 176 23.16 7.65 16.99
CA GLU A 176 22.02 8.57 16.87
C GLU A 176 20.94 7.95 15.97
N ARG A 177 19.72 7.84 16.49
CA ARG A 177 18.55 7.30 15.78
C ARG A 177 17.58 8.43 15.46
N ASN A 178 17.36 8.68 14.17
CA ASN A 178 16.38 9.68 13.73
C ASN A 178 14.97 9.09 13.69
N VAL A 179 13.95 9.96 13.57
CA VAL A 179 12.54 9.54 13.52
C VAL A 179 12.31 8.47 12.44
N ILE A 180 12.95 8.60 11.27
CA ILE A 180 12.80 7.65 10.16
C ILE A 180 13.24 6.25 10.61
N SER A 181 14.41 6.13 11.25
CA SER A 181 14.91 4.84 11.73
C SER A 181 13.97 4.18 12.74
N TRP A 182 13.42 4.95 13.68
CA TRP A 182 12.42 4.46 14.62
C TRP A 182 11.13 4.01 13.94
N THR A 183 10.58 4.84 13.05
CA THR A 183 9.33 4.52 12.33
C THR A 183 9.46 3.33 11.41
N SER A 184 10.64 3.14 10.81
CA SER A 184 10.91 1.97 9.97
C SER A 184 11.02 0.68 10.79
N MET A 185 11.59 0.73 12.00
CA MET A 185 11.58 -0.44 12.90
C MET A 185 10.16 -0.82 13.32
N ILE A 186 9.31 0.16 13.64
CA ILE A 186 7.89 -0.08 13.94
C ILE A 186 7.22 -0.77 12.74
N GLY A 187 7.45 -0.28 11.52
CA GLY A 187 6.90 -0.86 10.29
C GLY A 187 7.33 -2.31 10.07
N VAL A 188 8.60 -2.65 10.29
CA VAL A 188 9.09 -4.02 10.09
C VAL A 188 8.52 -5.01 11.10
N TYR A 189 8.42 -4.63 12.37
CA TYR A 189 7.75 -5.48 13.36
C TYR A 189 6.25 -5.60 13.07
N ALA A 190 5.61 -4.54 12.59
CA ALA A 190 4.22 -4.57 12.14
C ALA A 190 4.03 -5.56 10.97
N ASP A 191 4.85 -5.49 9.92
CA ASP A 191 4.75 -6.38 8.77
C ASP A 191 5.02 -7.85 9.13
N ALA A 192 5.82 -8.10 10.18
CA ALA A 192 6.04 -9.41 10.75
C ALA A 192 4.90 -9.89 11.68
N GLY A 193 3.91 -9.05 11.97
CA GLY A 193 2.80 -9.33 12.89
C GLY A 193 3.14 -9.22 14.38
N ASP A 194 4.36 -8.80 14.73
CA ASP A 194 4.81 -8.63 16.12
C ASP A 194 4.50 -7.21 16.62
N LEU A 195 3.22 -6.99 16.95
CA LEU A 195 2.71 -5.71 17.43
C LEU A 195 3.23 -5.32 18.82
N GLU A 196 3.62 -6.30 19.63
CA GLU A 196 4.15 -6.06 20.99
C GLU A 196 5.52 -5.41 20.90
N THR A 197 6.42 -5.98 20.09
CA THR A 197 7.74 -5.38 19.88
C THR A 197 7.64 -4.06 19.12
N ALA A 198 6.71 -3.93 18.16
CA ALA A 198 6.45 -2.65 17.49
C ALA A 198 6.06 -1.55 18.50
N ARG A 199 5.19 -1.89 19.46
CA ARG A 199 4.77 -0.97 20.53
C ARG A 199 5.94 -0.63 21.46
N GLN A 200 6.76 -1.61 21.83
CA GLN A 200 7.94 -1.38 22.67
C GLN A 200 8.90 -0.39 22.00
N VAL A 201 9.21 -0.59 20.71
CA VAL A 201 10.08 0.33 19.96
C VAL A 201 9.50 1.74 19.92
N PHE A 202 8.18 1.87 19.73
CA PHE A 202 7.49 3.16 19.81
C PHE A 202 7.60 3.82 21.20
N ASP A 203 7.45 3.04 22.26
CA ASP A 203 7.55 3.51 23.65
C ASP A 203 9.00 3.85 24.07
N GLU A 204 10.01 3.30 23.40
CA GLU A 204 11.43 3.64 23.58
C GLU A 204 11.86 4.94 22.85
N MET A 205 11.04 5.44 21.91
CA MET A 205 11.34 6.66 21.15
C MET A 205 11.53 7.89 22.06
N PRO A 206 12.70 8.58 22.04
CA PRO A 206 12.94 9.75 22.90
C PRO A 206 12.05 10.95 22.56
N HIS A 207 11.75 11.14 21.27
CA HIS A 207 10.93 12.24 20.77
C HIS A 207 9.94 11.71 19.73
N ARG A 208 8.66 11.74 20.09
CA ARG A 208 7.57 11.34 19.19
C ARG A 208 6.98 12.57 18.52
N ASN A 209 6.82 12.48 17.21
CA ASN A 209 6.12 13.48 16.40
C ASN A 209 4.91 12.84 15.69
N VAL A 210 4.11 13.65 15.00
CA VAL A 210 2.91 13.19 14.28
C VAL A 210 3.20 12.02 13.35
N VAL A 211 4.36 11.99 12.68
CA VAL A 211 4.76 10.88 11.80
C VAL A 211 4.89 9.57 12.58
N SER A 212 5.60 9.58 13.71
CA SER A 212 5.75 8.37 14.55
C SER A 212 4.43 7.85 15.11
N TRP A 213 3.53 8.75 15.51
CA TRP A 213 2.18 8.38 15.95
C TRP A 213 1.38 7.76 14.82
N ASN A 214 1.39 8.38 13.64
CA ASN A 214 0.69 7.86 12.47
C ASN A 214 1.21 6.49 12.04
N SER A 215 2.52 6.24 12.13
CA SER A 215 3.09 4.90 11.87
C SER A 215 2.51 3.84 12.80
N MET A 216 2.47 4.10 14.11
CA MET A 216 1.93 3.15 15.09
C MET A 216 0.41 2.99 15.00
N ILE A 217 -0.33 4.08 14.76
CA ILE A 217 -1.78 4.06 14.52
C ILE A 217 -2.11 3.24 13.26
N SER A 218 -1.35 3.42 12.17
CA SER A 218 -1.54 2.65 10.92
C SER A 218 -1.25 1.17 11.15
N CYS A 219 -0.20 0.85 11.91
CA CYS A 219 0.16 -0.52 12.29
C CYS A 219 -1.02 -1.25 12.96
N TYR A 220 -1.67 -0.63 13.95
CA TYR A 220 -2.84 -1.22 14.61
C TYR A 220 -4.05 -1.35 13.68
N ILE A 221 -4.31 -0.36 12.82
CA ILE A 221 -5.38 -0.43 11.82
C ILE A 221 -5.20 -1.62 10.87
N HIS A 222 -4.00 -1.84 10.33
CA HIS A 222 -3.74 -2.94 9.40
C HIS A 222 -3.93 -4.33 10.02
N HIS A 223 -3.73 -4.43 11.34
CA HIS A 223 -3.91 -5.67 12.10
C HIS A 223 -5.28 -5.78 12.78
N SER A 224 -6.24 -4.96 12.37
CA SER A 224 -7.61 -4.97 12.90
C SER A 224 -7.71 -4.72 14.42
N LYS A 225 -6.73 -4.01 15.00
CA LYS A 225 -6.68 -3.59 16.41
C LYS A 225 -7.32 -2.21 16.59
N PHE A 226 -8.63 -2.16 16.37
CA PHE A 226 -9.36 -0.90 16.26
C PHE A 226 -9.51 -0.16 17.60
N GLU A 227 -9.70 -0.88 18.71
CA GLU A 227 -9.81 -0.28 20.06
C GLU A 227 -8.48 0.34 20.50
N GLU A 228 -7.38 -0.35 20.23
CA GLU A 228 -6.01 0.12 20.50
C GLU A 228 -5.66 1.32 19.63
N THR A 229 -6.16 1.36 18.39
CA THR A 229 -6.03 2.54 17.51
C THR A 229 -6.67 3.77 18.14
N LEU A 230 -7.90 3.66 18.65
CA LEU A 230 -8.59 4.78 19.29
C LEU A 230 -7.93 5.19 20.61
N SER A 231 -7.45 4.22 21.38
CA SER A 231 -6.68 4.47 22.62
C SER A 231 -5.40 5.26 22.32
N LEU A 232 -4.68 4.89 21.27
CA LEU A 232 -3.46 5.56 20.85
C LEU A 232 -3.74 6.97 20.29
N PHE A 233 -4.86 7.15 19.58
CA PHE A 233 -5.34 8.46 19.15
C PHE A 233 -5.62 9.41 20.32
N LEU A 234 -6.25 8.92 21.39
CA LEU A 234 -6.46 9.70 22.60
C LEU A 234 -5.15 10.01 23.32
N GLN A 235 -4.23 9.05 23.38
CA GLN A 235 -2.91 9.25 23.98
C GLN A 235 -2.15 10.37 23.25
N MET A 236 -2.12 10.35 21.92
CA MET A 236 -1.50 11.40 21.09
C MET A 236 -2.01 12.80 21.45
N GLN A 237 -3.33 12.94 21.59
CA GLN A 237 -3.95 14.21 21.96
C GLN A 237 -3.62 14.62 23.40
N SER A 238 -3.57 13.67 24.33
CA SER A 238 -3.20 13.94 25.74
C SER A 238 -1.76 14.44 25.88
N GLU A 239 -0.87 14.04 24.97
CA GLU A 239 0.51 14.52 24.87
C GLU A 239 0.62 15.88 24.12
N GLY A 240 -0.52 16.50 23.75
CA GLY A 240 -0.58 17.83 23.16
C GLY A 240 -0.26 17.89 21.67
N LEU A 241 -0.15 16.74 20.99
CA LEU A 241 0.06 16.67 19.55
C LEU A 241 -1.27 16.83 18.81
N LEU A 242 -1.28 17.70 17.80
CA LEU A 242 -2.46 17.90 16.95
C LEU A 242 -2.55 16.79 15.90
N PRO A 243 -3.67 16.05 15.83
CA PRO A 243 -3.92 15.08 14.77
C PRO A 243 -3.89 15.73 13.39
N ASP A 244 -3.34 15.02 12.40
CA ASP A 244 -3.39 15.44 11.01
C ASP A 244 -4.48 14.66 10.22
N GLY A 245 -4.59 14.92 8.92
CA GLY A 245 -5.57 14.25 8.07
C GLY A 245 -5.42 12.72 8.04
N TYR A 246 -4.20 12.20 8.11
CA TYR A 246 -3.96 10.75 8.16
C TYR A 246 -4.42 10.18 9.50
N THR A 247 -4.10 10.87 10.60
CA THR A 247 -4.56 10.50 11.94
C THR A 247 -6.09 10.40 12.00
N PHE A 248 -6.79 11.41 11.46
CA PHE A 248 -8.25 11.42 11.44
C PHE A 248 -8.84 10.29 10.61
N VAL A 249 -8.28 9.99 9.43
CA VAL A 249 -8.74 8.87 8.59
C VAL A 249 -8.63 7.55 9.34
N SER A 250 -7.50 7.29 9.99
CA SER A 250 -7.31 6.06 10.77
C SER A 250 -8.27 5.97 11.95
N ALA A 251 -8.48 7.05 12.71
CA ALA A 251 -9.44 7.07 13.81
C ALA A 251 -10.88 6.84 13.32
N LEU A 252 -11.30 7.48 12.23
CA LEU A 252 -12.62 7.31 11.63
C LEU A 252 -12.84 5.90 11.08
N LEU A 253 -11.80 5.30 10.49
CA LEU A 253 -11.85 3.91 10.04
C LEU A 253 -12.02 2.94 11.21
N ALA A 254 -11.30 3.14 12.32
CA ALA A 254 -11.51 2.35 13.53
C ALA A 254 -12.95 2.48 14.06
N CYS A 255 -13.51 3.71 14.11
CA CYS A 255 -14.90 3.94 14.50
C CYS A 255 -15.89 3.20 13.58
N SER A 256 -15.65 3.26 12.26
CA SER A 256 -16.46 2.56 11.25
C SER A 256 -16.48 1.06 11.50
N LYS A 257 -15.32 0.46 11.81
CA LYS A 257 -15.19 -0.99 12.04
C LYS A 257 -15.78 -1.45 13.38
N LEU A 258 -15.70 -0.61 14.41
CA LEU A 258 -16.30 -0.87 15.73
C LEU A 258 -17.79 -0.55 15.77
N GLY A 259 -18.31 0.24 14.82
CA GLY A 259 -19.66 0.79 14.89
C GLY A 259 -19.83 1.87 15.97
N ASP A 260 -18.73 2.49 16.42
CA ASP A 260 -18.73 3.50 17.48
C ASP A 260 -19.10 4.89 16.93
N LEU A 261 -20.40 5.13 16.85
CA LEU A 261 -20.96 6.40 16.35
C LEU A 261 -20.61 7.59 17.25
N GLU A 262 -20.52 7.39 18.56
CA GLU A 262 -20.29 8.48 19.51
C GLU A 262 -18.84 8.95 19.45
N PHE A 263 -17.87 8.02 19.38
CA PHE A 263 -16.48 8.39 19.14
C PHE A 263 -16.28 9.01 17.76
N GLY A 264 -16.95 8.47 16.73
CA GLY A 264 -16.95 9.05 15.40
C GLY A 264 -17.44 10.51 15.37
N ARG A 265 -18.48 10.83 16.15
CA ARG A 265 -18.97 12.21 16.34
C ARG A 265 -17.95 13.08 17.07
N TYR A 266 -17.31 12.55 18.12
CA TYR A 266 -16.23 13.25 18.81
C TYR A 266 -15.09 13.62 17.84
N VAL A 267 -14.60 12.66 17.05
CA VAL A 267 -13.56 12.89 16.03
C VAL A 267 -14.03 13.93 15.00
N HIS A 268 -15.26 13.83 14.52
CA HIS A 268 -15.85 14.81 13.60
C HIS A 268 -15.90 16.23 14.20
N CYS A 269 -16.17 16.38 15.49
CA CYS A 269 -16.15 17.68 16.17
C CYS A 269 -14.74 18.27 16.34
N LEU A 270 -13.70 17.42 16.43
CA LEU A 270 -12.30 17.87 16.48
C LEU A 270 -11.85 18.48 15.15
N ILE A 271 -12.50 18.10 14.05
CA ILE A 271 -12.20 18.59 12.72
C ILE A 271 -12.78 20.00 12.55
N ARG A 272 -11.96 21.02 12.83
CA ARG A 272 -12.37 22.44 12.84
C ARG A 272 -12.30 23.13 11.47
N ASP A 273 -11.33 22.77 10.63
CA ASP A 273 -11.11 23.40 9.34
C ASP A 273 -11.41 22.45 8.18
N TRP A 274 -12.64 22.55 7.65
CA TRP A 274 -13.09 21.77 6.49
C TRP A 274 -12.43 22.18 5.19
N SER A 275 -11.86 23.39 5.10
CA SER A 275 -11.24 23.89 3.88
C SER A 275 -9.88 23.24 3.61
N GLN A 276 -9.20 22.78 4.67
CA GLN A 276 -7.93 22.06 4.58
C GLN A 276 -8.09 20.55 4.44
N LEU A 277 -9.29 20.01 4.65
CA LEU A 277 -9.54 18.58 4.52
C LEU A 277 -9.60 18.20 3.05
N ARG A 278 -8.58 17.46 2.64
CA ARG A 278 -8.60 16.72 1.38
C ARG A 278 -9.80 15.77 1.37
N VAL A 279 -10.29 15.48 0.18
CA VAL A 279 -11.36 14.50 -0.14
C VAL A 279 -11.30 13.26 0.77
N MET A 280 -10.08 12.77 1.03
CA MET A 280 -9.76 11.66 1.93
C MET A 280 -10.48 11.68 3.29
N VAL A 281 -10.40 12.77 4.07
CA VAL A 281 -11.03 12.82 5.41
C VAL A 281 -12.55 12.90 5.28
N GLY A 282 -13.03 13.65 4.29
CA GLY A 282 -14.46 13.73 3.97
C GLY A 282 -15.04 12.36 3.62
N THR A 283 -14.34 11.58 2.79
CA THR A 283 -14.76 10.22 2.45
C THR A 283 -14.72 9.27 3.64
N ALA A 284 -13.70 9.37 4.51
CA ALA A 284 -13.64 8.59 5.75
C ALA A 284 -14.81 8.91 6.70
N LEU A 285 -15.24 10.18 6.79
CA LEU A 285 -16.43 10.57 7.55
C LEU A 285 -17.71 9.99 6.95
N VAL A 286 -17.85 10.05 5.61
CA VAL A 286 -18.99 9.44 4.89
C VAL A 286 -19.07 7.95 5.20
N GLU A 287 -17.93 7.24 5.11
CA GLU A 287 -17.86 5.81 5.41
C GLU A 287 -18.19 5.51 6.88
N MET A 288 -17.60 6.25 7.83
CA MET A 288 -17.84 6.07 9.26
C MET A 288 -19.31 6.23 9.61
N TYR A 289 -19.95 7.33 9.19
CA TYR A 289 -21.36 7.56 9.49
C TYR A 289 -22.27 6.52 8.81
N ALA A 290 -21.96 6.14 7.58
CA ALA A 290 -22.71 5.11 6.87
C ALA A 290 -22.62 3.77 7.59
N GLN A 291 -21.43 3.33 7.98
CA GLN A 291 -21.23 2.03 8.62
C GLN A 291 -21.83 1.98 10.03
N CYS A 292 -21.86 3.12 10.73
CA CYS A 292 -22.53 3.26 12.03
C CYS A 292 -24.07 3.44 11.92
N GLY A 293 -24.65 3.34 10.73
CA GLY A 293 -26.11 3.38 10.52
C GLY A 293 -26.72 4.77 10.30
N ASP A 294 -25.93 5.85 10.36
CA ASP A 294 -26.42 7.22 10.15
C ASP A 294 -26.18 7.70 8.70
N VAL A 295 -26.91 7.07 7.78
CA VAL A 295 -26.80 7.34 6.33
C VAL A 295 -27.19 8.79 5.97
N ASN A 296 -28.07 9.43 6.75
CA ASN A 296 -28.50 10.80 6.49
C ASN A 296 -27.37 11.80 6.75
N ARG A 297 -26.65 11.64 7.87
CA ARG A 297 -25.48 12.47 8.16
C ARG A 297 -24.34 12.19 7.20
N SER A 298 -24.13 10.92 6.84
CA SER A 298 -23.20 10.52 5.77
C SER A 298 -23.50 11.26 4.45
N PHE A 299 -24.75 11.26 3.99
CA PHE A 299 -25.17 11.98 2.79
C PHE A 299 -25.00 13.50 2.92
N SER A 300 -25.31 14.08 4.08
CA SER A 300 -25.08 15.51 4.33
C SER A 300 -23.61 15.89 4.17
N ILE A 301 -22.70 15.09 4.72
CA ILE A 301 -21.26 15.30 4.58
C ILE A 301 -20.83 15.12 3.12
N PHE A 302 -21.30 14.07 2.46
CA PHE A 302 -21.04 13.84 1.05
C PHE A 302 -21.39 15.05 0.19
N THR A 303 -22.56 15.69 0.39
CA THR A 303 -22.94 16.88 -0.39
C THR A 303 -22.00 18.07 -0.18
N LYS A 304 -21.39 18.20 1.01
CA LYS A 304 -20.45 19.29 1.35
C LYS A 304 -19.06 19.11 0.77
N ILE A 305 -18.66 17.88 0.41
CA ILE A 305 -17.36 17.62 -0.22
C ILE A 305 -17.33 18.30 -1.59
N GLY A 306 -16.36 19.17 -1.86
CA GLY A 306 -16.25 19.90 -3.13
C GLY A 306 -15.92 18.98 -4.31
N ASN A 307 -14.61 18.73 -4.53
CA ASN A 307 -14.14 17.88 -5.60
C ASN A 307 -14.15 16.41 -5.18
N LYS A 308 -15.22 15.68 -5.48
CA LYS A 308 -15.38 14.27 -5.12
C LYS A 308 -14.61 13.40 -6.11
N ASP A 309 -13.74 12.53 -5.61
CA ASP A 309 -13.11 11.50 -6.43
C ASP A 309 -14.06 10.30 -6.63
N VAL A 310 -13.68 9.39 -7.53
CA VAL A 310 -14.44 8.16 -7.84
C VAL A 310 -14.71 7.34 -6.58
N PHE A 311 -13.73 7.28 -5.66
CA PHE A 311 -13.85 6.52 -4.42
C PHE A 311 -14.97 7.07 -3.53
N CYS A 312 -15.04 8.39 -3.34
CA CYS A 312 -16.09 9.05 -2.58
C CYS A 312 -17.51 8.77 -3.12
N TRP A 313 -17.69 8.76 -4.45
CA TRP A 313 -18.96 8.39 -5.08
C TRP A 313 -19.32 6.94 -4.79
N ASN A 314 -18.37 6.03 -4.94
CA ASN A 314 -18.59 4.59 -4.75
C ASN A 314 -19.00 4.25 -3.31
N VAL A 315 -18.34 4.86 -2.31
CA VAL A 315 -18.68 4.69 -0.89
C VAL A 315 -20.12 5.14 -0.62
N MET A 316 -20.55 6.28 -1.17
CA MET A 316 -21.91 6.79 -0.97
C MET A 316 -22.96 5.93 -1.71
N ILE A 317 -22.68 5.46 -2.93
CA ILE A 317 -23.58 4.56 -3.68
C ILE A 317 -23.75 3.24 -2.92
N ARG A 318 -22.65 2.63 -2.48
CA ARG A 318 -22.67 1.37 -1.73
C ARG A 318 -23.38 1.52 -0.38
N SER A 319 -23.13 2.61 0.35
CA SER A 319 -23.80 2.82 1.64
C SER A 319 -25.30 3.01 1.50
N LEU A 320 -25.77 3.76 0.49
CA LEU A 320 -27.20 3.86 0.19
C LEU A 320 -27.81 2.49 -0.13
N ALA A 321 -27.10 1.63 -0.87
CA ALA A 321 -27.54 0.27 -1.17
C ALA A 321 -27.75 -0.58 0.10
N ILE A 322 -26.75 -0.61 0.99
CA ILE A 322 -26.79 -1.39 2.24
C ILE A 322 -27.96 -0.94 3.13
N HIS A 323 -28.24 0.36 3.16
CA HIS A 323 -29.34 0.94 3.94
C HIS A 323 -30.70 0.91 3.21
N GLY A 324 -30.85 0.09 2.18
CA GLY A 324 -32.13 -0.13 1.47
C GLY A 324 -32.58 1.02 0.57
N ARG A 325 -31.76 2.05 0.37
CA ARG A 325 -32.05 3.21 -0.49
C ARG A 325 -31.52 3.01 -1.91
N ALA A 326 -31.86 1.87 -2.51
CA ALA A 326 -31.35 1.46 -3.83
C ALA A 326 -31.62 2.50 -4.93
N GLU A 327 -32.82 3.07 -5.01
CA GLU A 327 -33.14 4.09 -6.02
C GLU A 327 -32.26 5.34 -5.91
N ASP A 328 -31.98 5.78 -4.69
CA ASP A 328 -31.12 6.95 -4.47
C ASP A 328 -29.66 6.64 -4.84
N ALA A 329 -29.21 5.40 -4.62
CA ALA A 329 -27.91 4.94 -5.09
C ALA A 329 -27.79 5.02 -6.63
N ILE A 330 -28.84 4.61 -7.36
CA ILE A 330 -28.89 4.71 -8.83
C ILE A 330 -28.91 6.17 -9.28
N LYS A 331 -29.72 7.03 -8.66
CA LYS A 331 -29.72 8.48 -8.95
C LYS A 331 -28.32 9.07 -8.75
N LEU A 332 -27.62 8.64 -7.70
CA LEU A 332 -26.28 9.12 -7.39
C LEU A 332 -25.23 8.66 -8.42
N PHE A 333 -25.34 7.43 -8.92
CA PHE A 333 -24.50 6.93 -10.02
C PHE A 333 -24.66 7.79 -11.29
N TRP A 334 -25.88 8.15 -11.67
CA TRP A 334 -26.10 9.07 -12.80
C TRP A 334 -25.60 10.49 -12.51
N SER A 335 -25.70 10.96 -11.26
CA SER A 335 -25.14 12.24 -10.85
C SER A 335 -23.60 12.29 -10.94
N MET A 336 -22.92 11.19 -10.62
CA MET A 336 -21.46 11.05 -10.78
C MET A 336 -21.04 11.30 -12.23
N GLN A 337 -21.79 10.74 -13.18
CA GLN A 337 -21.52 10.92 -14.60
C GLN A 337 -21.79 12.36 -15.07
N LYS A 338 -22.90 12.97 -14.62
CA LYS A 338 -23.21 14.37 -14.91
C LYS A 338 -22.15 15.33 -14.36
N ALA A 339 -21.50 14.97 -13.25
CA ALA A 339 -20.37 15.69 -12.69
C ALA A 339 -19.05 15.46 -13.45
N GLY A 340 -19.05 14.72 -14.56
CA GLY A 340 -17.87 14.44 -15.38
C GLY A 340 -16.94 13.37 -14.82
N THR A 341 -17.34 12.68 -13.75
CA THR A 341 -16.52 11.62 -13.14
C THR A 341 -16.81 10.29 -13.84
N LYS A 342 -15.78 9.67 -14.43
CA LYS A 342 -15.93 8.40 -15.16
C LYS A 342 -16.07 7.22 -14.18
N PRO A 343 -17.12 6.40 -14.30
CA PRO A 343 -17.25 5.16 -13.55
C PRO A 343 -16.11 4.17 -13.84
N ASN A 344 -15.65 3.48 -12.80
CA ASN A 344 -14.69 2.37 -12.87
C ASN A 344 -15.34 1.04 -12.46
N ASP A 345 -14.56 -0.04 -12.42
CA ASP A 345 -15.02 -1.38 -11.97
C ASP A 345 -15.81 -1.31 -10.64
N TYR A 346 -15.25 -0.65 -9.63
CA TYR A 346 -15.90 -0.54 -8.32
C TYR A 346 -17.20 0.27 -8.34
N SER A 347 -17.32 1.24 -9.25
CA SER A 347 -18.52 2.05 -9.43
C SER A 347 -19.67 1.17 -9.93
N PHE A 348 -19.40 0.34 -10.93
CA PHE A 348 -20.37 -0.60 -11.47
C PHE A 348 -20.73 -1.68 -10.47
N THR A 349 -19.75 -2.26 -9.77
CA THR A 349 -19.99 -3.24 -8.71
C THR A 349 -20.90 -2.68 -7.62
N SER A 350 -20.63 -1.46 -7.12
CA SER A 350 -21.45 -0.82 -6.09
C SER A 350 -22.88 -0.53 -6.55
N THR A 351 -23.04 -0.17 -7.83
CA THR A 351 -24.34 0.17 -8.41
C THR A 351 -25.16 -1.09 -8.72
N LEU A 352 -24.54 -2.15 -9.27
CA LEU A 352 -25.18 -3.45 -9.49
C LEU A 352 -25.56 -4.11 -8.16
N PHE A 353 -24.74 -3.96 -7.14
CA PHE A 353 -25.08 -4.37 -5.78
C PHE A 353 -26.34 -3.65 -5.27
N ALA A 354 -26.45 -2.34 -5.52
CA ALA A 354 -27.67 -1.59 -5.22
C ALA A 354 -28.89 -2.11 -5.98
N CYS A 355 -28.73 -2.44 -7.27
CA CYS A 355 -29.80 -3.06 -8.05
C CYS A 355 -30.22 -4.40 -7.45
N SER A 356 -29.26 -5.25 -7.06
CA SER A 356 -29.54 -6.56 -6.45
C SER A 356 -30.33 -6.44 -5.15
N LEU A 357 -29.89 -5.58 -4.23
CA LEU A 357 -30.59 -5.35 -2.96
C LEU A 357 -31.98 -4.71 -3.15
N GLY A 358 -32.11 -3.80 -4.13
CA GLY A 358 -33.36 -3.12 -4.44
C GLY A 358 -34.31 -3.90 -5.38
N GLY A 359 -33.91 -5.07 -5.88
CA GLY A 359 -34.68 -5.81 -6.89
C GLY A 359 -34.86 -5.08 -8.22
N LEU A 360 -34.01 -4.10 -8.55
CA LEU A 360 -34.14 -3.23 -9.74
C LEU A 360 -33.63 -3.94 -11.01
N LEU A 361 -34.39 -4.93 -11.49
CA LEU A 361 -33.97 -5.83 -12.58
C LEU A 361 -33.56 -5.09 -13.85
N GLU A 362 -34.44 -4.22 -14.36
CA GLU A 362 -34.26 -3.54 -15.63
C GLU A 362 -33.08 -2.54 -15.57
N GLU A 363 -32.90 -1.86 -14.45
CA GLU A 363 -31.77 -0.96 -14.25
C GLU A 363 -30.46 -1.75 -14.16
N GLY A 364 -30.44 -2.88 -13.44
CA GLY A 364 -29.26 -3.75 -13.38
C GLY A 364 -28.82 -4.25 -14.75
N ARG A 365 -29.77 -4.72 -15.59
CA ARG A 365 -29.50 -5.12 -16.98
C ARG A 365 -28.92 -3.97 -17.81
N ARG A 366 -29.51 -2.77 -17.72
CA ARG A 366 -29.05 -1.57 -18.44
C ARG A 366 -27.62 -1.20 -18.03
N ILE A 367 -27.36 -1.17 -16.73
CA ILE A 367 -26.05 -0.80 -16.16
C ILE A 367 -25.00 -1.82 -16.58
N PHE A 368 -25.28 -3.13 -16.45
CA PHE A 368 -24.35 -4.19 -16.85
C PHE A 368 -24.00 -4.13 -18.35
N ALA A 369 -24.99 -3.92 -19.21
CA ALA A 369 -24.76 -3.76 -20.65
C ALA A 369 -23.95 -2.50 -21.00
N SER A 370 -24.15 -1.40 -20.26
CA SER A 370 -23.43 -0.14 -20.49
C SER A 370 -21.94 -0.26 -20.21
N MET A 371 -21.50 -1.15 -19.31
CA MET A 371 -20.09 -1.29 -18.90
C MET A 371 -19.14 -1.44 -20.10
N ALA A 372 -19.38 -2.46 -20.92
CA ALA A 372 -18.55 -2.75 -22.08
C ALA A 372 -18.84 -1.80 -23.25
N ARG A 373 -20.12 -1.48 -23.46
CA ARG A 373 -20.59 -0.70 -24.63
C ARG A 373 -20.19 0.77 -24.55
N ASP A 374 -20.37 1.39 -23.40
CA ASP A 374 -20.31 2.84 -23.23
C ASP A 374 -19.03 3.28 -22.48
N TYR A 375 -18.48 2.41 -21.61
CA TYR A 375 -17.35 2.76 -20.73
C TYR A 375 -16.07 1.93 -20.97
N GLN A 376 -16.10 0.96 -21.88
CA GLN A 376 -14.98 0.04 -22.15
C GLN A 376 -14.47 -0.70 -20.90
N VAL A 377 -15.35 -0.87 -19.90
CA VAL A 377 -15.07 -1.61 -18.68
C VAL A 377 -15.44 -3.07 -18.93
N ARG A 378 -14.47 -3.98 -18.85
CA ARG A 378 -14.72 -5.41 -19.02
C ARG A 378 -15.36 -5.97 -17.74
N PRO A 379 -16.51 -6.66 -17.83
CA PRO A 379 -17.13 -7.31 -16.68
C PRO A 379 -16.15 -8.30 -16.01
N LYS A 380 -16.04 -8.19 -14.69
CA LYS A 380 -15.25 -9.05 -13.80
C LYS A 380 -16.16 -9.93 -12.95
N ILE A 381 -15.59 -10.89 -12.24
CA ILE A 381 -16.31 -11.88 -11.44
C ILE A 381 -17.30 -11.24 -10.46
N GLU A 382 -16.94 -10.11 -9.84
CA GLU A 382 -17.78 -9.38 -8.87
C GLU A 382 -19.04 -8.78 -9.53
N HIS A 383 -18.91 -8.35 -10.78
CA HIS A 383 -20.04 -7.81 -11.55
C HIS A 383 -21.02 -8.91 -11.95
N TYR A 384 -20.50 -10.09 -12.35
CA TYR A 384 -21.31 -11.27 -12.60
C TYR A 384 -22.00 -11.74 -11.33
N GLY A 385 -21.30 -11.75 -10.19
CA GLY A 385 -21.87 -12.06 -8.87
C GLY A 385 -23.09 -11.21 -8.54
N CYS A 386 -22.99 -9.88 -8.69
CA CYS A 386 -24.11 -8.98 -8.44
C CYS A 386 -25.29 -9.22 -9.41
N MET A 387 -25.01 -9.51 -10.69
CA MET A 387 -26.06 -9.79 -11.67
C MET A 387 -26.77 -11.13 -11.41
N VAL A 388 -26.02 -12.17 -11.04
CA VAL A 388 -26.57 -13.48 -10.69
C VAL A 388 -27.45 -13.37 -9.45
N ASP A 389 -27.00 -12.67 -8.41
CA ASP A 389 -27.80 -12.40 -7.21
C ASP A 389 -29.10 -11.64 -7.56
N LEU A 390 -29.00 -10.59 -8.38
CA LEU A 390 -30.17 -9.82 -8.85
C LEU A 390 -31.18 -10.70 -9.62
N LEU A 391 -30.70 -11.53 -10.55
CA LEU A 391 -31.53 -12.42 -11.35
C LEU A 391 -32.21 -13.48 -10.47
N CYS A 392 -31.45 -14.08 -9.54
CA CYS A 392 -31.96 -15.11 -8.64
C CYS A 392 -33.03 -14.56 -7.70
N ARG A 393 -32.80 -13.39 -7.08
CA ARG A 393 -33.79 -12.73 -6.19
C ARG A 393 -35.08 -12.38 -6.90
N ASN A 394 -35.01 -12.08 -8.19
CA ASN A 394 -36.16 -11.75 -9.02
C ASN A 394 -36.75 -12.96 -9.77
N GLY A 395 -36.35 -14.18 -9.39
CA GLY A 395 -36.89 -15.44 -9.92
C GLY A 395 -36.42 -15.82 -11.32
N GLN A 396 -35.48 -15.09 -11.93
CA GLN A 396 -34.93 -15.35 -13.26
C GLN A 396 -33.75 -16.34 -13.20
N VAL A 397 -33.95 -17.50 -12.57
CA VAL A 397 -32.85 -18.46 -12.29
C VAL A 397 -32.26 -19.05 -13.57
N GLU A 398 -33.08 -19.32 -14.61
CA GLU A 398 -32.57 -19.83 -15.88
C GLU A 398 -31.64 -18.84 -16.57
N GLU A 399 -32.00 -17.55 -16.58
CA GLU A 399 -31.16 -16.49 -17.13
C GLU A 399 -29.84 -16.39 -16.34
N ALA A 400 -29.91 -16.51 -15.01
CA ALA A 400 -28.72 -16.53 -14.16
C ALA A 400 -27.79 -17.71 -14.50
N GLN A 401 -28.35 -18.90 -14.75
CA GLN A 401 -27.56 -20.06 -15.17
C GLN A 401 -26.92 -19.87 -16.55
N VAL A 402 -27.64 -19.28 -17.50
CA VAL A 402 -27.10 -18.94 -18.83
C VAL A 402 -25.97 -17.92 -18.70
N LEU A 403 -26.12 -16.91 -17.84
CA LEU A 403 -25.10 -15.92 -17.58
C LEU A 403 -23.82 -16.55 -17.01
N VAL A 404 -23.95 -17.48 -16.06
CA VAL A 404 -22.81 -18.21 -15.47
C VAL A 404 -22.17 -19.22 -16.43
N ARG A 405 -22.89 -19.71 -17.43
CA ARG A 405 -22.29 -20.55 -18.49
C ARG A 405 -21.49 -19.74 -19.51
N ASN A 406 -21.90 -18.49 -19.74
CA ASN A 406 -21.28 -17.62 -20.74
C ASN A 406 -20.16 -16.72 -20.17
N MET A 407 -19.93 -16.74 -18.86
CA MET A 407 -18.87 -15.96 -18.24
C MET A 407 -17.49 -16.53 -18.60
N PRO A 408 -16.46 -15.68 -18.77
CA PRO A 408 -15.11 -16.12 -19.16
C PRO A 408 -14.25 -16.61 -17.99
N TYR A 409 -14.83 -16.74 -16.78
CA TYR A 409 -14.14 -17.08 -15.54
C TYR A 409 -14.81 -18.29 -14.87
N GLU A 410 -14.10 -19.02 -14.02
CA GLU A 410 -14.72 -19.98 -13.11
C GLU A 410 -15.59 -19.21 -12.08
N PRO A 411 -16.82 -19.66 -11.77
CA PRO A 411 -17.66 -19.01 -10.78
C PRO A 411 -17.10 -19.21 -9.37
N ASP A 412 -17.07 -18.13 -8.58
CA ASP A 412 -16.66 -18.16 -7.19
C ASP A 412 -17.78 -18.66 -6.26
N THR A 413 -17.46 -18.82 -4.97
CA THR A 413 -18.42 -19.25 -3.95
C THR A 413 -19.63 -18.33 -3.84
N ALA A 414 -19.43 -17.03 -4.04
CA ALA A 414 -20.50 -16.04 -3.99
C ALA A 414 -21.52 -16.24 -5.11
N ILE A 415 -21.06 -16.45 -6.36
CA ILE A 415 -21.93 -16.74 -7.51
C ILE A 415 -22.68 -18.06 -7.31
N LEU A 416 -21.97 -19.12 -6.89
CA LEU A 416 -22.58 -20.44 -6.64
C LEU A 416 -23.60 -20.38 -5.49
N GLY A 417 -23.27 -19.66 -4.41
CA GLY A 417 -24.17 -19.43 -3.28
C GLY A 417 -25.43 -18.66 -3.69
N ALA A 418 -25.30 -17.61 -4.52
CA ALA A 418 -26.43 -16.85 -5.03
C ALA A 418 -27.35 -17.71 -5.93
N LEU A 419 -26.77 -18.55 -6.81
CA LEU A 419 -27.52 -19.50 -7.62
C LEU A 419 -28.27 -20.53 -6.76
N LEU A 420 -27.61 -21.11 -5.75
CA LEU A 420 -28.25 -22.06 -4.84
C LEU A 420 -29.39 -21.41 -4.05
N ALA A 421 -29.20 -20.18 -3.56
CA ALA A 421 -30.25 -19.43 -2.90
C ALA A 421 -31.45 -19.21 -3.85
N GLY A 422 -31.21 -18.85 -5.11
CA GLY A 422 -32.26 -18.76 -6.14
C GLY A 422 -32.98 -20.09 -6.39
N CYS A 423 -32.24 -21.20 -6.48
CA CYS A 423 -32.81 -22.54 -6.65
C CYS A 423 -33.67 -22.95 -5.45
N LYS A 424 -33.24 -22.61 -4.22
CA LYS A 424 -34.01 -22.85 -2.99
C LYS A 424 -35.36 -22.16 -3.02
N VAL A 425 -35.40 -20.87 -3.34
CA VAL A 425 -36.65 -20.08 -3.39
C VAL A 425 -37.66 -20.68 -4.37
N ARG A 426 -37.18 -21.28 -5.46
CA ARG A 426 -38.02 -21.91 -6.48
C ARG A 426 -38.35 -23.40 -6.21
N GLY A 427 -37.61 -24.06 -5.32
CA GLY A 427 -37.69 -25.51 -5.13
C GLY A 427 -37.10 -26.31 -6.31
N ASP A 428 -36.16 -25.76 -7.07
CA ASP A 428 -35.51 -26.46 -8.19
C ASP A 428 -34.31 -27.30 -7.71
N VAL A 429 -34.63 -28.49 -7.22
CA VAL A 429 -33.65 -29.45 -6.67
C VAL A 429 -32.62 -29.90 -7.72
N LYS A 430 -33.03 -30.11 -8.98
CA LYS A 430 -32.14 -30.63 -10.03
C LYS A 430 -31.05 -29.63 -10.40
N SER A 431 -31.44 -28.37 -10.52
CA SER A 431 -30.48 -27.29 -10.73
C SER A 431 -29.55 -27.12 -9.53
N ALA A 432 -30.10 -27.21 -8.30
CA ALA A 432 -29.31 -27.12 -7.07
C ALA A 432 -28.24 -28.22 -6.97
N GLU A 433 -28.57 -29.48 -7.30
CA GLU A 433 -27.60 -30.58 -7.36
C GLU A 433 -26.47 -30.33 -8.36
N THR A 434 -26.82 -29.79 -9.54
CA THR A 434 -25.82 -29.49 -10.59
C THR A 434 -24.86 -28.38 -10.14
N VAL A 435 -25.38 -27.34 -9.49
CA VAL A 435 -24.57 -26.25 -8.92
C VAL A 435 -23.73 -26.78 -7.75
N GLY A 436 -24.30 -27.64 -6.90
CA GLY A 436 -23.60 -28.28 -5.79
C GLY A 436 -22.44 -29.16 -6.23
N LYS A 437 -22.60 -29.96 -7.31
CA LYS A 437 -21.50 -30.77 -7.87
C LYS A 437 -20.36 -29.91 -8.41
N ARG A 438 -20.66 -28.81 -9.11
CA ARG A 438 -19.62 -27.86 -9.57
C ARG A 438 -18.89 -27.21 -8.40
N ALA A 439 -19.58 -26.92 -7.30
CA ALA A 439 -18.95 -26.42 -6.09
C ALA A 439 -18.04 -27.45 -5.40
N MET A 440 -18.24 -28.76 -5.63
CA MET A 440 -17.35 -29.82 -5.12
C MET A 440 -16.07 -29.96 -5.96
N GLU A 441 -16.15 -29.71 -7.26
CA GLU A 441 -15.00 -29.75 -8.18
C GLU A 441 -14.12 -28.50 -8.03
N SER A 442 -14.72 -27.39 -7.59
CA SER A 442 -14.03 -26.16 -7.21
C SER A 442 -13.49 -26.36 -5.78
N THR A 443 -12.20 -26.17 -5.52
CA THR A 443 -11.58 -26.31 -4.19
C THR A 443 -11.97 -25.18 -3.23
N ALA A 444 -13.27 -24.93 -3.09
CA ALA A 444 -13.80 -23.79 -2.37
C ALA A 444 -14.27 -24.23 -0.96
N GLU A 445 -13.40 -24.00 0.02
CA GLU A 445 -13.56 -24.35 1.44
C GLU A 445 -14.57 -23.46 2.19
N GLU A 446 -15.78 -23.23 1.65
CA GLU A 446 -16.78 -22.38 2.33
C GLU A 446 -18.06 -23.11 2.75
N SER A 447 -18.40 -22.93 4.02
CA SER A 447 -19.48 -23.59 4.75
C SER A 447 -20.90 -23.32 4.24
N GLY A 448 -21.10 -22.16 3.62
CA GLY A 448 -22.41 -21.66 3.24
C GLY A 448 -23.07 -22.47 2.11
N VAL A 449 -22.28 -22.92 1.12
CA VAL A 449 -22.79 -23.61 -0.08
C VAL A 449 -23.41 -24.96 0.28
N TYR A 450 -22.71 -25.75 1.12
CA TYR A 450 -23.18 -27.05 1.57
C TYR A 450 -24.35 -26.95 2.57
N ALA A 451 -24.35 -25.93 3.43
CA ALA A 451 -25.48 -25.66 4.30
C ALA A 451 -26.76 -25.32 3.51
N LEU A 452 -26.63 -24.54 2.43
CA LEU A 452 -27.73 -24.23 1.51
C LEU A 452 -28.21 -25.46 0.75
N LEU A 453 -27.29 -26.28 0.21
CA LEU A 453 -27.63 -27.51 -0.49
C LEU A 453 -28.35 -28.53 0.41
N SER A 454 -27.83 -28.76 1.61
CA SER A 454 -28.46 -29.61 2.63
C SER A 454 -29.86 -29.10 2.99
N SER A 455 -30.05 -27.78 3.09
CA SER A 455 -31.38 -27.19 3.32
C SER A 455 -32.34 -27.44 2.15
N ILE A 456 -31.89 -27.36 0.90
CA ILE A 456 -32.73 -27.60 -0.28
C ILE A 456 -33.20 -29.07 -0.31
N HIS A 457 -32.31 -30.02 -0.03
CA HIS A 457 -32.69 -31.44 0.05
C HIS A 457 -33.64 -31.71 1.21
N ALA A 458 -33.48 -31.03 2.35
CA ALA A 458 -34.41 -31.13 3.47
C ALA A 458 -35.80 -30.59 3.11
N ASP A 459 -35.87 -29.44 2.43
CA ASP A 459 -37.13 -28.84 1.95
C ASP A 459 -37.83 -29.74 0.91
N ALA A 460 -37.06 -30.53 0.16
CA ALA A 460 -37.55 -31.53 -0.80
C ALA A 460 -37.86 -32.92 -0.20
N GLY A 461 -37.59 -33.14 1.10
CA GLY A 461 -37.81 -34.42 1.79
C GLY A 461 -36.80 -35.53 1.45
N GLN A 462 -35.66 -35.18 0.85
CA GLN A 462 -34.59 -36.09 0.41
C GLN A 462 -33.55 -36.31 1.52
N TRP A 463 -33.93 -37.07 2.56
CA TRP A 463 -33.08 -37.29 3.75
C TRP A 463 -31.73 -37.99 3.50
N PRO A 464 -31.60 -38.94 2.55
CA PRO A 464 -30.30 -39.54 2.22
C PRO A 464 -29.27 -38.51 1.73
N GLU A 465 -29.70 -37.59 0.86
CA GLU A 465 -28.88 -36.54 0.27
C GLU A 465 -28.55 -35.44 1.31
N VAL A 466 -29.46 -35.18 2.26
CA VAL A 466 -29.18 -34.32 3.43
C VAL A 466 -28.04 -34.89 4.27
N GLN A 467 -28.03 -36.21 4.47
CA GLN A 467 -27.01 -36.89 5.26
C GLN A 467 -25.64 -36.86 4.55
N GLU A 468 -25.61 -37.15 3.24
CA GLU A 468 -24.38 -37.04 2.44
C GLU A 468 -23.78 -35.63 2.49
N ALA A 469 -24.61 -34.59 2.36
CA ALA A 469 -24.15 -33.21 2.43
C ALA A 469 -23.59 -32.85 3.83
N ARG A 470 -24.15 -33.41 4.92
CA ARG A 470 -23.67 -33.18 6.29
C ARG A 470 -22.38 -33.92 6.59
N GLU A 471 -22.26 -35.17 6.15
CA GLU A 471 -21.03 -35.96 6.29
C GLU A 471 -19.85 -35.26 5.61
N LYS A 472 -20.05 -34.68 4.42
CA LYS A 472 -19.05 -33.85 3.73
C LYS A 472 -18.70 -32.56 4.49
N MET A 473 -19.67 -31.91 5.13
CA MET A 473 -19.39 -30.75 5.99
C MET A 473 -18.51 -31.14 7.19
N ASP A 474 -18.76 -32.31 7.80
CA ASP A 474 -17.97 -32.80 8.93
C ASP A 474 -16.54 -33.21 8.51
N GLU A 475 -16.39 -33.88 7.36
CA GLU A 475 -15.08 -34.23 6.78
C GLU A 475 -14.22 -33.00 6.49
N MET A 476 -14.83 -31.92 6.02
CA MET A 476 -14.16 -30.65 5.71
C MET A 476 -13.99 -29.73 6.94
N LYS A 477 -14.35 -30.18 8.16
CA LYS A 477 -14.35 -29.37 9.41
C LYS A 477 -15.10 -28.04 9.27
N ILE A 478 -16.18 -28.07 8.51
CA ILE A 478 -16.98 -26.90 8.20
C ILE A 478 -17.95 -26.62 9.36
N HIS A 479 -17.64 -25.62 10.20
CA HIS A 479 -18.55 -25.18 11.26
C HIS A 479 -19.61 -24.20 10.74
N LYS A 480 -20.88 -24.40 11.10
CA LYS A 480 -21.92 -23.38 10.91
C LYS A 480 -21.54 -22.14 11.72
N THR A 481 -21.22 -21.04 11.04
CA THR A 481 -21.31 -19.71 11.63
C THR A 481 -22.79 -19.41 11.85
N THR A 482 -23.27 -19.66 13.08
CA THR A 482 -24.56 -19.13 13.52
C THR A 482 -24.46 -17.61 13.46
N GLY A 483 -25.35 -16.96 12.70
CA GLY A 483 -25.40 -15.51 12.61
C GLY A 483 -25.63 -14.92 14.00
N ILE A 484 -24.60 -14.30 14.58
CA ILE A 484 -24.73 -13.55 15.83
C ILE A 484 -25.44 -12.24 15.47
N SER A 485 -26.76 -12.22 15.56
CA SER A 485 -27.47 -10.95 15.69
C SER A 485 -27.29 -10.49 17.13
N ASN A 486 -26.32 -9.61 17.37
CA ASN A 486 -26.19 -8.85 18.61
C ASN A 486 -27.37 -7.87 18.73
N TYR A 487 -28.57 -8.39 18.96
CA TYR A 487 -29.63 -7.65 19.64
C TYR A 487 -29.50 -7.97 21.12
N HIS A 488 -28.74 -7.15 21.84
CA HIS A 488 -28.95 -7.01 23.27
C HIS A 488 -30.34 -6.38 23.45
N ALA A 489 -31.35 -7.24 23.58
CA ALA A 489 -32.58 -6.90 24.26
C ALA A 489 -32.26 -6.85 25.75
N GLU A 490 -31.98 -5.66 26.28
CA GLU A 490 -32.04 -5.43 27.71
C GLU A 490 -33.51 -5.52 28.14
N ALA A 491 -33.83 -6.62 28.82
CA ALA A 491 -35.02 -6.72 29.64
C ALA A 491 -34.67 -6.22 31.06
N CYS A 492 -35.22 -5.08 31.44
CA CYS A 492 -35.77 -4.79 32.77
C CYS A 492 -36.82 -3.68 32.64
#